data_AF-A0A969WZS2-F1
#
_entry.id   AF-A0A969WZS2-F1
#
_cell.length_a   1.000
_cell.length_b   1.000
_cell.length_c   1.000
_cell.angle_alpha   90.00
_cell.angle_beta   90.00
_cell.angle_gamma   90.00
#
_symmetry.space_group_name_H-M   'P 1'
#
loop_
_entity.id
_entity.type
_entity.pdbx_description
1 polymer ?
#
loop_
_entity_poly.entity_id
_entity_poly.type
_entity_poly.pdbx_seq_one_letter_code
_entity_poly.pdbx_strand_id
1 'polypeptide(L)'
;AGALEAILTPLIERALSGVYESRDIKFEHPFIFKKEDAVKILNGLVKSGKIPHNTKPGKNTSAVQNFGSGLKIIKPTAEKELDFSHNAHVKDIWDFIDTHLKDHTQTMSIDTIYKNFMGIGGPKDYGLTRRMVQIYLLCLVQSGKIQINLTGKSGLTFSILDYSNLEGIEFAAKVLDAMDVIQKVAKPENWEVLRPYAEKILNKPLPITHDDAQIAKYRTQLKELFNEQKDIASRVQAQAQSLFALLENTNPYDSEVDQAAKFFGEDVSSGNDIELILFALKQYFGYQAFDTGRADDNEVNDLAVRLQHYKDIYQLVQYSSELRTGYIYCQEPLPDIKALESIRNTQEAVAQKLKELQPYIDSAVKLKTDLIGSNAPDKAEDNTINALIHDYSLAYISLHDHITEQCSLAYNEITELTAGPEWNALLILEEITALQPAFCSHLKEQLQGMASGIFYCSDPSKKSIQKDLETGTHHNCQLSFTNASSFMGQANLAKTEAIDCFEKTLNEKFKALLHPAIIERLEQGRKEPIIKKLLACNSPSEVRSILIKAVSADPGIVEIINRYLKRIVIKKVFIKDFEPEYRTIEIDQIDSLGTQFQDFLNKHLSELIDELKKAGLEEETLPMLVLE
;
A
#
# COMPACT_ATOMS: atom_id res chain seq x y z
N ALA A 1 -88.61 9.70 -9.89
CA ALA A 1 -87.39 9.60 -10.71
C ALA A 1 -86.70 8.23 -10.61
N GLY A 2 -86.60 7.59 -9.43
CA GLY A 2 -85.83 6.34 -9.25
C GLY A 2 -86.41 5.03 -9.81
N ALA A 3 -87.70 4.96 -10.18
CA ALA A 3 -88.31 3.72 -10.67
C ALA A 3 -87.90 3.36 -12.12
N LEU A 4 -87.64 4.38 -12.97
CA LEU A 4 -87.23 4.15 -14.36
C LEU A 4 -85.77 3.72 -14.43
N GLU A 5 -84.90 4.32 -13.62
CA GLU A 5 -83.47 3.99 -13.56
C GLU A 5 -83.24 2.57 -13.03
N ALA A 6 -83.97 2.15 -11.98
CA ALA A 6 -83.89 0.80 -11.44
C ALA A 6 -84.36 -0.30 -12.43
N ILE A 7 -85.23 0.05 -13.40
CA ILE A 7 -85.71 -0.87 -14.45
C ILE A 7 -84.81 -0.83 -15.69
N LEU A 8 -84.38 0.36 -16.10
CA LEU A 8 -83.60 0.55 -17.32
C LEU A 8 -82.14 0.10 -17.15
N THR A 9 -81.53 0.34 -15.98
CA THR A 9 -80.11 -0.01 -15.76
C THR A 9 -79.83 -1.50 -15.95
N PRO A 10 -80.59 -2.45 -15.37
CA PRO A 10 -80.36 -3.88 -15.60
C PRO A 10 -80.64 -4.32 -17.05
N LEU A 11 -81.62 -3.70 -17.71
CA LEU A 11 -81.96 -4.01 -19.11
C LEU A 11 -80.88 -3.52 -20.07
N ILE A 12 -80.38 -2.31 -19.86
CA ILE A 12 -79.28 -1.71 -20.62
C ILE A 12 -77.98 -2.49 -20.35
N GLU A 13 -77.69 -2.83 -19.10
CA GLU A 13 -76.51 -3.63 -18.73
C GLU A 13 -76.54 -5.01 -19.40
N ARG A 14 -77.68 -5.69 -19.39
CA ARG A 14 -77.84 -6.98 -20.08
C ARG A 14 -77.69 -6.85 -21.60
N ALA A 15 -78.20 -5.78 -22.20
CA ALA A 15 -78.06 -5.53 -23.64
C ALA A 15 -76.61 -5.23 -24.02
N LEU A 16 -75.94 -4.32 -23.29
CA LEU A 16 -74.55 -3.94 -23.55
C LEU A 16 -73.58 -5.10 -23.28
N SER A 17 -73.80 -5.87 -22.20
CA SER A 17 -72.98 -7.07 -21.89
C SER A 17 -73.23 -8.24 -22.84
N GLY A 18 -74.35 -8.23 -23.57
CA GLY A 18 -74.64 -9.19 -24.63
C GLY A 18 -73.97 -8.85 -25.97
N VAL A 19 -73.68 -7.57 -26.19
CA VAL A 19 -73.15 -7.03 -27.46
C VAL A 19 -71.64 -6.84 -27.42
N TYR A 20 -71.08 -6.35 -26.32
CA TYR A 20 -69.67 -5.95 -26.27
C TYR A 20 -68.75 -6.98 -25.59
N GLU A 21 -67.55 -7.17 -26.16
CA GLU A 21 -66.50 -8.03 -25.58
C GLU A 21 -65.94 -7.46 -24.26
N SER A 22 -66.00 -6.14 -24.04
CA SER A 22 -65.57 -5.50 -22.79
C SER A 22 -66.34 -5.97 -21.54
N ARG A 23 -67.38 -6.80 -21.69
CA ARG A 23 -68.05 -7.53 -20.58
C ARG A 23 -67.10 -8.37 -19.72
N ASP A 24 -65.95 -8.76 -20.27
CA ASP A 24 -64.93 -9.53 -19.57
C ASP A 24 -64.04 -8.66 -18.65
N ILE A 25 -64.12 -7.33 -18.78
CA ILE A 25 -63.49 -6.35 -17.89
C ILE A 25 -64.44 -6.10 -16.72
N LYS A 26 -64.06 -6.59 -15.54
CA LYS A 26 -64.83 -6.44 -14.30
C LYS A 26 -63.97 -5.81 -13.23
N PHE A 27 -64.51 -4.79 -12.58
CA PHE A 27 -63.89 -4.14 -11.43
C PHE A 27 -64.69 -4.52 -10.19
N GLU A 28 -64.01 -4.97 -9.13
CA GLU A 28 -64.68 -5.34 -7.90
C GLU A 28 -65.27 -4.08 -7.23
N HIS A 29 -66.55 -4.15 -6.82
CA HIS A 29 -67.27 -3.02 -6.25
C HIS A 29 -66.53 -2.42 -5.03
N PRO A 30 -66.55 -1.09 -4.83
CA PRO A 30 -67.42 -0.09 -5.45
C PRO A 30 -66.77 0.74 -6.59
N PHE A 31 -65.68 0.27 -7.21
CA PHE A 31 -64.88 1.12 -8.08
C PHE A 31 -65.48 1.30 -9.49
N ILE A 32 -65.75 2.55 -9.87
CA ILE A 32 -66.14 2.94 -11.24
C ILE A 32 -64.91 3.52 -11.94
N PHE A 33 -64.54 2.96 -13.09
CA PHE A 33 -63.38 3.41 -13.85
C PHE A 33 -63.64 4.76 -14.52
N LYS A 34 -62.87 5.79 -14.16
CA LYS A 34 -62.96 7.13 -14.73
C LYS A 34 -61.72 7.49 -15.57
N LYS A 35 -61.81 8.58 -16.32
CA LYS A 35 -60.72 9.05 -17.19
C LYS A 35 -59.44 9.38 -16.42
N GLU A 36 -59.57 9.84 -15.19
CA GLU A 36 -58.46 10.21 -14.30
C GLU A 36 -57.74 8.96 -13.76
N ASP A 37 -58.46 7.84 -13.61
CA ASP A 37 -57.87 6.60 -13.11
C ASP A 37 -56.94 5.96 -14.13
N ALA A 38 -57.25 6.12 -15.43
CA ALA A 38 -56.34 5.73 -16.49
C ALA A 38 -54.98 6.43 -16.39
N VAL A 39 -54.98 7.75 -16.15
CA VAL A 39 -53.75 8.54 -15.97
C VAL A 39 -52.95 8.05 -14.76
N LYS A 40 -53.64 7.73 -13.65
CA LYS A 40 -53.00 7.21 -12.44
C LYS A 40 -52.37 5.82 -12.65
N ILE A 41 -53.03 4.94 -13.41
CA ILE A 41 -52.51 3.61 -13.77
C ILE A 41 -51.26 3.73 -14.64
N LEU A 42 -51.29 4.63 -15.63
CA LEU A 42 -50.13 4.88 -16.49
C LEU A 42 -48.92 5.35 -15.70
N ASN A 43 -49.11 6.33 -14.81
CA ASN A 43 -48.06 6.84 -13.94
C ASN A 43 -47.65 5.88 -12.82
N GLY A 44 -48.51 4.95 -12.45
CA GLY A 44 -48.30 4.02 -11.34
C GLY A 44 -47.64 2.71 -11.71
N LEU A 45 -47.87 2.21 -12.93
CA LEU A 45 -47.37 0.91 -13.38
C LEU A 45 -46.85 0.92 -14.81
N VAL A 46 -47.65 1.41 -15.76
CA VAL A 46 -47.36 1.17 -17.19
C VAL A 46 -46.07 1.87 -17.63
N LYS A 47 -45.79 3.09 -17.15
CA LYS A 47 -44.59 3.84 -17.55
C LYS A 47 -43.27 3.24 -17.09
N SER A 48 -43.26 2.53 -15.96
CA SER A 48 -42.06 1.93 -15.36
C SER A 48 -42.01 0.41 -15.54
N GLY A 49 -43.11 -0.22 -15.97
CA GLY A 49 -43.29 -1.66 -16.08
C GLY A 49 -43.35 -2.41 -14.74
N LYS A 50 -43.03 -1.75 -13.63
CA LYS A 50 -43.04 -2.31 -12.27
C LYS A 50 -43.26 -1.24 -11.22
N ILE A 51 -43.81 -1.63 -10.08
CA ILE A 51 -43.88 -0.81 -8.87
C ILE A 51 -42.68 -1.15 -7.98
N PRO A 52 -41.77 -0.21 -7.68
CA PRO A 52 -40.61 -0.48 -6.83
C PRO A 52 -40.98 -1.08 -5.46
N HIS A 53 -40.07 -1.90 -4.92
CA HIS A 53 -40.21 -2.36 -3.54
C HIS A 53 -40.14 -1.15 -2.60
N ASN A 54 -41.05 -1.12 -1.61
CA ASN A 54 -41.22 -0.03 -0.63
C ASN A 54 -41.83 1.30 -1.13
N THR A 55 -42.45 1.34 -2.32
CA THR A 55 -43.25 2.51 -2.72
C THR A 55 -44.41 2.75 -1.76
N LYS A 56 -44.50 3.96 -1.18
CA LYS A 56 -45.59 4.34 -0.29
C LYS A 56 -46.93 4.32 -1.05
N PRO A 57 -48.02 3.77 -0.46
CA PRO A 57 -49.34 3.82 -1.08
C PRO A 57 -49.75 5.26 -1.40
N GLY A 58 -50.03 5.52 -2.67
CA GLY A 58 -50.50 6.80 -3.18
C GLY A 58 -51.60 6.62 -4.22
N LYS A 59 -52.09 7.74 -4.77
CA LYS A 59 -53.21 7.74 -5.73
C LYS A 59 -52.94 6.87 -6.97
N ASN A 60 -51.67 6.76 -7.39
CA ASN A 60 -51.26 5.96 -8.55
C ASN A 60 -51.22 4.46 -8.23
N THR A 61 -50.58 4.05 -7.12
CA THR A 61 -50.52 2.64 -6.71
C THR A 61 -51.90 2.09 -6.36
N SER A 62 -52.76 2.90 -5.73
CA SER A 62 -54.16 2.51 -5.44
C SER A 62 -54.98 2.33 -6.71
N ALA A 63 -54.78 3.15 -7.74
CA ALA A 63 -55.47 2.96 -9.02
C ALA A 63 -55.05 1.65 -9.71
N VAL A 64 -53.76 1.30 -9.64
CA VAL A 64 -53.25 0.02 -10.17
C VAL A 64 -53.87 -1.17 -9.43
N GLN A 65 -53.94 -1.13 -8.09
CA GLN A 65 -54.57 -2.18 -7.29
C GLN A 65 -56.07 -2.35 -7.61
N ASN A 66 -56.79 -1.23 -7.72
CA ASN A 66 -58.24 -1.26 -7.92
C ASN A 66 -58.66 -1.69 -9.34
N PHE A 67 -57.85 -1.37 -10.36
CA PHE A 67 -58.25 -1.53 -11.76
C PHE A 67 -57.31 -2.43 -12.58
N GLY A 68 -56.07 -2.66 -12.16
CA GLY A 68 -55.07 -3.40 -12.94
C GLY A 68 -55.47 -4.84 -13.23
N SER A 69 -56.03 -5.53 -12.23
CA SER A 69 -56.51 -6.92 -12.38
C SER A 69 -57.70 -6.99 -13.33
N GLY A 70 -58.69 -6.10 -13.16
CA GLY A 70 -59.86 -6.00 -14.04
C GLY A 70 -59.50 -5.62 -15.49
N LEU A 71 -58.51 -4.75 -15.68
CA LEU A 71 -57.96 -4.43 -17.00
C LEU A 71 -57.07 -5.53 -17.57
N LYS A 72 -56.76 -6.59 -16.80
CA LYS A 72 -55.88 -7.71 -17.15
C LYS A 72 -54.48 -7.25 -17.55
N ILE A 73 -53.90 -6.31 -16.82
CA ILE A 73 -52.53 -5.82 -17.03
C ILE A 73 -51.58 -6.15 -15.87
N ILE A 74 -52.06 -6.91 -14.89
CA ILE A 74 -51.29 -7.53 -13.80
C ILE A 74 -51.81 -8.95 -13.58
N LYS A 75 -50.97 -9.83 -13.04
CA LYS A 75 -51.41 -11.14 -12.53
C LYS A 75 -51.75 -11.04 -11.04
N PRO A 76 -52.75 -11.79 -10.53
CA PRO A 76 -53.03 -11.85 -9.10
C PRO A 76 -51.82 -12.30 -8.25
N THR A 77 -50.93 -13.10 -8.82
CA THR A 77 -49.70 -13.56 -8.16
C THR A 77 -48.55 -12.56 -8.22
N ALA A 78 -48.66 -11.50 -9.01
CA ALA A 78 -47.60 -10.52 -9.28
C ALA A 78 -48.19 -9.12 -9.50
N GLU A 79 -48.90 -8.59 -8.49
CA GLU A 79 -49.67 -7.34 -8.58
C GLU A 79 -48.82 -6.07 -8.79
N LYS A 80 -47.50 -6.17 -8.65
CA LYS A 80 -46.55 -5.06 -8.81
C LYS A 80 -45.84 -5.05 -10.16
N GLU A 81 -46.07 -6.03 -11.01
CA GLU A 81 -45.41 -6.16 -12.30
C GLU A 81 -46.42 -6.04 -13.43
N LEU A 82 -46.05 -5.31 -14.48
CA LEU A 82 -46.87 -5.19 -15.67
C LEU A 82 -46.87 -6.54 -16.41
N ASP A 83 -48.02 -7.18 -16.48
CA ASP A 83 -48.21 -8.44 -17.18
C ASP A 83 -49.56 -8.47 -17.88
N PHE A 84 -49.53 -8.38 -19.21
CA PHE A 84 -50.72 -8.44 -20.07
C PHE A 84 -50.74 -9.71 -20.95
N SER A 85 -49.98 -10.75 -20.58
CA SER A 85 -49.89 -12.00 -21.35
C SER A 85 -51.23 -12.71 -21.55
N HIS A 86 -52.17 -12.51 -20.62
CA HIS A 86 -53.52 -13.09 -20.65
C HIS A 86 -54.60 -12.09 -21.11
N ASN A 87 -54.19 -10.92 -21.60
CA ASN A 87 -55.09 -9.87 -22.03
C ASN A 87 -55.46 -10.03 -23.51
N ALA A 88 -56.67 -10.54 -23.77
CA ALA A 88 -57.17 -10.72 -25.12
C ALA A 88 -57.27 -9.38 -25.90
N HIS A 89 -57.59 -8.27 -25.23
CA HIS A 89 -57.71 -6.96 -25.87
C HIS A 89 -56.35 -6.41 -26.34
N VAL A 90 -55.32 -6.49 -25.50
CA VAL A 90 -53.95 -6.07 -25.88
C VAL A 90 -53.42 -6.94 -27.02
N LYS A 91 -53.69 -8.26 -26.96
CA LYS A 91 -53.31 -9.20 -28.02
C LYS A 91 -54.02 -8.87 -29.33
N ASP A 92 -55.34 -8.69 -29.31
CA ASP A 92 -56.13 -8.41 -30.51
C ASP A 92 -55.75 -7.04 -31.13
N ILE A 93 -55.46 -6.02 -30.30
CA ILE A 93 -54.93 -4.72 -30.77
C ILE A 93 -53.57 -4.90 -31.43
N TRP A 94 -52.67 -5.69 -30.83
CA TRP A 94 -51.38 -6.00 -31.42
C TRP A 94 -51.52 -6.74 -32.74
N ASP A 95 -52.31 -7.82 -32.79
CA ASP A 95 -52.53 -8.64 -33.99
C ASP A 95 -53.13 -7.79 -35.12
N PHE A 96 -54.02 -6.85 -34.79
CA PHE A 96 -54.55 -5.88 -35.74
C PHE A 96 -53.47 -4.96 -36.30
N ILE A 97 -52.62 -4.38 -35.43
CA ILE A 97 -51.51 -3.52 -35.86
C ILE A 97 -50.52 -4.30 -36.71
N ASP A 98 -50.14 -5.51 -36.29
CA ASP A 98 -49.15 -6.36 -36.96
C ASP A 98 -49.62 -6.82 -38.35
N THR A 99 -50.91 -7.11 -38.51
CA THR A 99 -51.50 -7.50 -39.80
C THR A 99 -51.56 -6.33 -40.80
N HIS A 100 -51.76 -5.11 -40.31
CA HIS A 100 -51.94 -3.92 -41.15
C HIS A 100 -50.64 -3.14 -41.40
N LEU A 101 -49.65 -3.24 -40.50
CA LEU A 101 -48.32 -2.65 -40.65
C LEU A 101 -47.32 -3.78 -40.93
N LYS A 102 -47.04 -4.02 -42.21
CA LYS A 102 -46.15 -5.11 -42.64
C LYS A 102 -44.69 -4.82 -42.27
N ASP A 103 -44.27 -3.56 -42.40
CA ASP A 103 -42.90 -3.11 -42.15
C ASP A 103 -42.85 -1.95 -41.15
N HIS A 104 -41.68 -1.73 -40.54
CA HIS A 104 -41.44 -0.67 -39.55
C HIS A 104 -41.50 0.75 -40.14
N THR A 105 -41.47 0.92 -41.46
CA THR A 105 -41.61 2.24 -42.13
C THR A 105 -43.07 2.67 -42.31
N GLN A 106 -44.01 1.73 -42.14
CA GLN A 106 -45.43 1.99 -42.27
C GLN A 106 -46.01 2.53 -40.96
N THR A 107 -47.00 3.40 -41.09
CA THR A 107 -47.63 4.03 -39.94
C THR A 107 -49.15 3.93 -40.00
N MET A 108 -49.79 3.93 -38.84
CA MET A 108 -51.25 3.85 -38.69
C MET A 108 -51.75 4.97 -37.79
N SER A 109 -52.77 5.71 -38.21
CA SER A 109 -53.43 6.68 -37.34
C SER A 109 -54.09 6.00 -36.14
N ILE A 110 -53.95 6.58 -34.94
CA ILE A 110 -54.59 6.10 -33.71
C ILE A 110 -56.13 6.12 -33.82
N ASP A 111 -56.68 7.02 -34.64
CA ASP A 111 -58.13 7.07 -34.90
C ASP A 111 -58.63 5.78 -35.56
N THR A 112 -57.79 5.10 -36.33
CA THR A 112 -58.09 3.76 -36.88
C THR A 112 -58.27 2.76 -35.75
N ILE A 113 -57.41 2.79 -34.72
CA ILE A 113 -57.57 1.92 -33.55
C ILE A 113 -58.85 2.28 -32.77
N TYR A 114 -59.13 3.57 -32.56
CA TYR A 114 -60.35 3.98 -31.86
C TYR A 114 -61.63 3.51 -32.57
N LYS A 115 -61.70 3.65 -33.90
CA LYS A 115 -62.85 3.18 -34.69
C LYS A 115 -63.08 1.67 -34.57
N ASN A 116 -62.00 0.88 -34.52
CA ASN A 116 -62.08 -0.58 -34.51
C ASN A 116 -62.30 -1.18 -33.12
N PHE A 117 -61.89 -0.51 -32.04
CA PHE A 117 -61.89 -1.09 -30.69
C PHE A 117 -62.83 -0.40 -29.68
N MET A 118 -63.44 0.74 -30.02
CA MET A 118 -64.35 1.45 -29.08
C MET A 118 -65.85 1.20 -29.31
N GLY A 119 -66.26 0.63 -30.44
CA GLY A 119 -67.67 0.54 -30.84
C GLY A 119 -68.04 -0.74 -31.57
N ILE A 120 -69.12 -0.69 -32.35
CA ILE A 120 -69.65 -1.79 -33.17
C ILE A 120 -69.11 -1.66 -34.60
N GLY A 121 -68.78 -2.78 -35.24
CA GLY A 121 -68.33 -2.82 -36.64
C GLY A 121 -66.81 -2.78 -36.87
N GLY A 122 -66.02 -3.07 -35.83
CA GLY A 122 -64.60 -3.43 -35.94
C GLY A 122 -64.40 -4.93 -36.18
N PRO A 123 -63.19 -5.48 -35.93
CA PRO A 123 -62.94 -6.92 -36.01
C PRO A 123 -63.85 -7.75 -35.08
N LYS A 124 -64.20 -7.15 -33.93
CA LYS A 124 -65.23 -7.59 -32.99
C LYS A 124 -65.88 -6.33 -32.40
N ASP A 125 -67.00 -6.51 -31.72
CA ASP A 125 -67.67 -5.43 -31.00
C ASP A 125 -67.02 -5.25 -29.62
N TYR A 126 -65.88 -4.56 -29.56
CA TYR A 126 -65.07 -4.49 -28.32
C TYR A 126 -65.66 -3.60 -27.23
N GLY A 127 -66.19 -2.42 -27.59
CA GLY A 127 -66.81 -1.50 -26.63
C GLY A 127 -65.84 -0.94 -25.58
N LEU A 128 -64.55 -0.75 -25.91
CA LEU A 128 -63.57 -0.17 -25.00
C LEU A 128 -63.71 1.36 -24.91
N THR A 129 -63.35 1.94 -23.77
CA THR A 129 -63.22 3.39 -23.68
C THR A 129 -61.90 3.86 -24.33
N ARG A 130 -61.86 5.11 -24.81
CA ARG A 130 -60.64 5.71 -25.39
C ARG A 130 -59.41 5.56 -24.46
N ARG A 131 -59.62 5.74 -23.15
CA ARG A 131 -58.56 5.66 -22.14
C ARG A 131 -58.07 4.22 -21.91
N MET A 132 -58.94 3.21 -22.03
CA MET A 132 -58.53 1.80 -22.00
C MET A 132 -57.67 1.45 -23.21
N VAL A 133 -58.08 1.87 -24.41
CA VAL A 133 -57.28 1.68 -25.64
C VAL A 133 -55.89 2.32 -25.49
N GLN A 134 -55.81 3.53 -24.95
CA GLN A 134 -54.53 4.20 -24.70
C GLN A 134 -53.65 3.48 -23.68
N ILE A 135 -54.23 2.90 -22.62
CA ILE A 135 -53.48 2.04 -21.67
C ILE A 135 -52.89 0.84 -22.42
N TYR A 136 -53.70 0.14 -23.21
CA TYR A 136 -53.26 -1.05 -23.93
C TYR A 136 -52.19 -0.73 -24.98
N LEU A 137 -52.33 0.37 -25.71
CA LEU A 137 -51.28 0.86 -26.62
C LEU A 137 -50.00 1.18 -25.86
N LEU A 138 -50.08 1.85 -24.71
CA LEU A 138 -48.88 2.16 -23.90
C LEU A 138 -48.25 0.90 -23.27
N CYS A 139 -49.01 -0.16 -23.00
CA CYS A 139 -48.43 -1.47 -22.66
C CYS A 139 -47.61 -2.05 -23.83
N LEU A 140 -48.07 -1.87 -25.08
CA LEU A 140 -47.34 -2.28 -26.27
C LEU A 140 -46.10 -1.42 -26.51
N VAL A 141 -46.14 -0.12 -26.19
CA VAL A 141 -44.95 0.75 -26.20
C VAL A 141 -43.97 0.35 -25.11
N GLN A 142 -44.43 0.08 -23.88
CA GLN A 142 -43.59 -0.34 -22.76
C GLN A 142 -42.89 -1.69 -23.02
N SER A 143 -43.52 -2.57 -23.81
CA SER A 143 -42.91 -3.84 -24.26
C SER A 143 -42.11 -3.71 -25.55
N GLY A 144 -41.91 -2.49 -26.06
CA GLY A 144 -41.08 -2.23 -27.24
C GLY A 144 -41.67 -2.71 -28.56
N LYS A 145 -42.97 -3.04 -28.63
CA LYS A 145 -43.59 -3.55 -29.86
C LYS A 145 -43.96 -2.45 -30.86
N ILE A 146 -44.36 -1.29 -30.34
CA ILE A 146 -44.77 -0.12 -31.13
C ILE A 146 -44.18 1.16 -30.56
N GLN A 147 -44.10 2.18 -31.39
CA GLN A 147 -43.84 3.56 -31.00
C GLN A 147 -45.02 4.45 -31.43
N ILE A 148 -45.26 5.54 -30.70
CA ILE A 148 -46.38 6.44 -30.94
C ILE A 148 -45.88 7.86 -31.17
N ASN A 149 -46.07 8.38 -32.37
CA ASN A 149 -45.86 9.79 -32.68
C ASN A 149 -46.94 10.65 -32.01
N LEU A 150 -46.50 11.79 -31.47
CA LEU A 150 -47.31 12.78 -30.80
C LEU A 150 -47.46 14.02 -31.67
N THR A 151 -48.64 14.61 -31.65
CA THR A 151 -48.84 15.97 -32.16
C THR A 151 -48.08 16.99 -31.29
N GLY A 152 -47.70 18.13 -31.85
CA GLY A 152 -47.01 19.23 -31.13
C GLY A 152 -47.79 19.84 -29.95
N LYS A 153 -49.00 19.33 -29.67
CA LYS A 153 -49.84 19.73 -28.53
C LYS A 153 -49.56 18.90 -27.26
N SER A 154 -48.66 17.92 -27.29
CA SER A 154 -48.34 17.06 -26.13
C SER A 154 -47.69 17.83 -24.96
N GLY A 155 -46.86 18.83 -25.27
CA GLY A 155 -46.05 19.56 -24.27
C GLY A 155 -44.79 18.82 -23.81
N LEU A 156 -44.41 17.72 -24.48
CA LEU A 156 -43.15 17.02 -24.28
C LEU A 156 -42.07 17.57 -25.21
N THR A 157 -40.79 17.40 -24.84
CA THR A 157 -39.63 17.85 -25.64
C THR A 157 -39.33 16.98 -26.85
N PHE A 158 -40.02 15.84 -26.97
CA PHE A 158 -39.90 14.87 -28.04
C PHE A 158 -41.28 14.54 -28.63
N SER A 159 -41.29 14.13 -29.89
CA SER A 159 -42.51 13.84 -30.66
C SER A 159 -42.80 12.34 -30.78
N ILE A 160 -42.02 11.45 -30.18
CA ILE A 160 -42.19 9.99 -30.27
C ILE A 160 -42.18 9.40 -28.87
N LEU A 161 -43.18 8.58 -28.56
CA LEU A 161 -43.21 7.71 -27.39
C LEU A 161 -42.66 6.34 -27.77
N ASP A 162 -41.64 5.91 -27.05
CA ASP A 162 -41.03 4.59 -27.16
C ASP A 162 -40.69 4.05 -25.75
N TYR A 163 -40.18 2.81 -25.67
CA TYR A 163 -39.84 2.19 -24.40
C TYR A 163 -38.73 2.93 -23.63
N SER A 164 -37.88 3.71 -24.32
CA SER A 164 -36.71 4.37 -23.73
C SER A 164 -37.07 5.64 -22.96
N ASN A 165 -38.14 6.33 -23.37
CA ASN A 165 -38.54 7.60 -22.76
C ASN A 165 -39.76 7.50 -21.84
N LEU A 166 -40.47 6.37 -21.85
CA LEU A 166 -41.71 6.16 -21.11
C LEU A 166 -41.61 6.46 -19.61
N GLU A 167 -40.55 5.98 -18.95
CA GLU A 167 -40.38 6.11 -17.49
C GLU A 167 -40.29 7.57 -17.02
N GLY A 168 -39.65 8.41 -17.84
CA GLY A 168 -39.42 9.83 -17.57
C GLY A 168 -40.66 10.72 -17.73
N ILE A 169 -41.78 10.18 -18.21
CA ILE A 169 -42.98 10.96 -18.51
C ILE A 169 -43.90 11.02 -17.29
N GLU A 170 -44.44 12.21 -17.04
CA GLU A 170 -45.64 12.38 -16.22
C GLU A 170 -46.86 12.44 -17.14
N PHE A 171 -47.58 11.32 -17.23
CA PHE A 171 -48.77 11.25 -18.08
C PHE A 171 -49.86 12.16 -17.54
N ALA A 172 -50.46 12.92 -18.44
CA ALA A 172 -51.66 13.71 -18.23
C ALA A 172 -52.59 13.55 -19.42
N ALA A 173 -53.87 13.94 -19.28
CA ALA A 173 -54.85 13.86 -20.37
C ALA A 173 -54.35 14.49 -21.67
N LYS A 174 -53.66 15.64 -21.58
CA LYS A 174 -53.05 16.35 -22.71
C LYS A 174 -52.04 15.50 -23.49
N VAL A 175 -51.21 14.70 -22.81
CA VAL A 175 -50.21 13.83 -23.46
C VAL A 175 -50.91 12.69 -24.20
N LEU A 176 -51.91 12.07 -23.55
CA LEU A 176 -52.67 10.97 -24.14
C LEU A 176 -53.50 11.42 -25.35
N ASP A 177 -54.11 12.60 -25.25
CA ASP A 177 -54.94 13.16 -26.33
C ASP A 177 -54.10 13.71 -27.49
N ALA A 178 -52.78 13.82 -27.31
CA ALA A 178 -51.84 14.21 -28.35
C ALA A 178 -51.26 13.02 -29.12
N MET A 179 -51.54 11.76 -28.74
CA MET A 179 -51.17 10.58 -29.54
C MET A 179 -51.83 10.63 -30.92
N ASP A 180 -51.04 10.41 -31.97
CA ASP A 180 -51.48 10.61 -33.35
C ASP A 180 -51.28 9.36 -34.21
N VAL A 181 -50.03 8.89 -34.31
CA VAL A 181 -49.65 7.87 -35.30
C VAL A 181 -48.83 6.77 -34.65
N ILE A 182 -49.24 5.52 -34.85
CA ILE A 182 -48.58 4.30 -34.39
C ILE A 182 -47.65 3.77 -35.48
N GLN A 183 -46.50 3.25 -35.08
CA GLN A 183 -45.52 2.61 -35.96
C GLN A 183 -44.92 1.40 -35.24
N LYS A 184 -44.55 0.34 -35.97
CA LYS A 184 -43.83 -0.80 -35.39
C LYS A 184 -42.39 -0.42 -35.08
N VAL A 185 -41.87 -0.87 -33.94
CA VAL A 185 -40.45 -0.72 -33.63
C VAL A 185 -39.65 -1.62 -34.57
N ALA A 186 -38.57 -1.08 -35.15
CA ALA A 186 -37.64 -1.86 -35.96
C ALA A 186 -36.84 -2.79 -35.05
N LYS A 187 -36.73 -4.07 -35.44
CA LYS A 187 -35.85 -5.01 -34.76
C LYS A 187 -34.43 -4.42 -34.72
N PRO A 188 -33.67 -4.55 -33.61
CA PRO A 188 -32.27 -4.18 -33.60
C PRO A 188 -31.53 -5.02 -34.65
N GLU A 189 -31.12 -4.36 -35.74
CA GLU A 189 -30.43 -5.02 -36.85
C GLU A 189 -29.17 -5.72 -36.32
N ASN A 190 -28.90 -6.92 -36.85
CA ASN A 190 -27.71 -7.73 -36.54
C ASN A 190 -27.59 -8.23 -35.08
N TRP A 191 -28.61 -8.12 -34.23
CA TRP A 191 -28.56 -8.71 -32.88
C TRP A 191 -28.29 -10.22 -32.91
N GLU A 192 -28.91 -10.96 -33.82
CA GLU A 192 -28.71 -12.41 -33.96
C GLU A 192 -27.25 -12.76 -34.32
N VAL A 193 -26.55 -11.83 -34.98
CA VAL A 193 -25.12 -11.95 -35.32
C VAL A 193 -24.26 -11.69 -34.09
N LEU A 194 -24.57 -10.64 -33.32
CA LEU A 194 -23.80 -10.27 -32.13
C LEU A 194 -24.04 -11.22 -30.94
N ARG A 195 -25.25 -11.77 -30.78
CA ARG A 195 -25.68 -12.54 -29.60
C ARG A 195 -24.68 -13.62 -29.16
N PRO A 196 -24.14 -14.49 -30.05
CA PRO A 196 -23.16 -15.50 -29.66
C PRO A 196 -21.86 -14.92 -29.07
N TYR A 197 -21.37 -13.80 -29.62
CA TYR A 197 -20.20 -13.10 -29.09
C TYR A 197 -20.53 -12.38 -27.78
N ALA A 198 -21.70 -11.73 -27.69
CA ALA A 198 -22.18 -11.07 -26.48
C ALA A 198 -22.30 -12.05 -25.29
N GLU A 199 -22.68 -13.30 -25.53
CA GLU A 199 -22.67 -14.35 -24.51
C GLU A 199 -21.27 -14.57 -23.92
N LYS A 200 -20.21 -14.55 -24.74
CA LYS A 200 -18.82 -14.71 -24.28
C LYS A 200 -18.29 -13.46 -23.61
N ILE A 201 -18.60 -12.28 -24.15
CA ILE A 201 -18.24 -10.98 -23.58
C ILE A 201 -18.85 -10.80 -22.19
N LEU A 202 -20.15 -11.07 -22.03
CA LEU A 202 -20.86 -10.98 -20.74
C LEU A 202 -20.62 -12.19 -19.83
N ASN A 203 -19.93 -13.23 -20.32
CA ASN A 203 -19.65 -14.48 -19.61
C ASN A 203 -20.91 -15.14 -19.01
N LYS A 204 -22.01 -15.16 -19.77
CA LYS A 204 -23.29 -15.76 -19.34
C LYS A 204 -24.16 -16.17 -20.52
N PRO A 205 -24.93 -17.27 -20.40
CA PRO A 205 -25.78 -17.74 -21.49
C PRO A 205 -26.84 -16.71 -21.87
N LEU A 206 -27.00 -16.46 -23.16
CA LEU A 206 -28.03 -15.56 -23.69
C LEU A 206 -29.07 -16.36 -24.50
N PRO A 207 -30.35 -16.40 -24.07
CA PRO A 207 -31.38 -17.14 -24.80
C PRO A 207 -31.60 -16.53 -26.18
N ILE A 208 -31.96 -17.38 -27.15
CA ILE A 208 -32.50 -16.91 -28.43
C ILE A 208 -33.87 -16.31 -28.14
N THR A 209 -33.98 -15.00 -28.33
CA THR A 209 -35.21 -14.24 -28.05
C THR A 209 -35.38 -13.19 -29.12
N HIS A 210 -36.63 -12.99 -29.54
CA HIS A 210 -37.03 -11.91 -30.45
C HIS A 210 -37.77 -10.80 -29.70
N ASP A 211 -37.68 -10.81 -28.36
CA ASP A 211 -38.25 -9.79 -27.49
C ASP A 211 -37.27 -8.62 -27.35
N ASP A 212 -37.54 -7.51 -28.04
CA ASP A 212 -36.72 -6.30 -28.03
C ASP A 212 -36.50 -5.75 -26.61
N ALA A 213 -37.46 -5.92 -25.69
CA ALA A 213 -37.29 -5.49 -24.31
C ALA A 213 -36.25 -6.34 -23.56
N GLN A 214 -36.11 -7.63 -23.90
CA GLN A 214 -35.04 -8.48 -23.39
C GLN A 214 -33.70 -8.16 -24.04
N ILE A 215 -33.68 -7.93 -25.35
CA ILE A 215 -32.48 -7.55 -26.11
C ILE A 215 -31.92 -6.22 -25.58
N ALA A 216 -32.77 -5.23 -25.32
CA ALA A 216 -32.37 -3.95 -24.76
C ALA A 216 -31.66 -4.09 -23.40
N LYS A 217 -32.11 -5.01 -22.53
CA LYS A 217 -31.43 -5.28 -21.24
C LYS A 217 -30.01 -5.80 -21.43
N TYR A 218 -29.80 -6.71 -22.39
CA TYR A 218 -28.46 -7.23 -22.68
C TYR A 218 -27.55 -6.18 -23.32
N ARG A 219 -28.10 -5.33 -24.20
CA ARG A 219 -27.38 -4.17 -24.76
C ARG A 219 -26.94 -3.20 -23.68
N THR A 220 -27.79 -2.87 -22.71
CA THR A 220 -27.40 -2.03 -21.56
C THR A 220 -26.26 -2.66 -20.78
N GLN A 221 -26.33 -3.96 -20.49
CA GLN A 221 -25.26 -4.67 -19.77
C GLN A 221 -23.93 -4.69 -20.54
N LEU A 222 -23.97 -4.80 -21.88
CA LEU A 222 -22.77 -4.67 -22.71
C LEU A 222 -22.17 -3.26 -22.59
N LYS A 223 -23.00 -2.21 -22.67
CA LYS A 223 -22.54 -0.81 -22.52
C LYS A 223 -21.92 -0.56 -21.16
N GLU A 224 -22.56 -1.05 -20.10
CA GLU A 224 -22.05 -0.96 -18.73
C GLU A 224 -20.71 -1.68 -18.59
N LEU A 225 -20.59 -2.90 -19.15
CA LEU A 225 -19.35 -3.67 -19.11
C LEU A 225 -18.21 -2.97 -19.86
N PHE A 226 -18.46 -2.43 -21.06
CA PHE A 226 -17.44 -1.68 -21.81
C PHE A 226 -16.99 -0.45 -21.02
N ASN A 227 -17.92 0.29 -20.43
CA ASN A 227 -17.60 1.46 -19.63
C ASN A 227 -16.79 1.10 -18.36
N GLU A 228 -17.10 -0.03 -17.70
CA GLU A 228 -16.34 -0.53 -16.55
C GLU A 228 -14.94 -1.03 -16.96
N GLN A 229 -14.86 -1.80 -18.04
CA GLN A 229 -13.60 -2.44 -18.47
C GLN A 229 -12.66 -1.48 -19.18
N LYS A 230 -13.13 -0.35 -19.70
CA LYS A 230 -12.31 0.64 -20.44
C LYS A 230 -11.01 1.02 -19.71
N ASP A 231 -11.14 1.50 -18.48
CA ASP A 231 -9.98 1.91 -17.68
C ASP A 231 -9.25 0.71 -17.07
N ILE A 232 -10.00 -0.35 -16.72
CA ILE A 232 -9.43 -1.57 -16.12
C ILE A 232 -8.49 -2.26 -17.11
N ALA A 233 -8.93 -2.51 -18.34
CA ALA A 233 -8.16 -3.22 -19.36
C ALA A 233 -6.90 -2.46 -19.75
N SER A 234 -6.99 -1.13 -19.90
CA SER A 234 -5.83 -0.25 -20.12
C SER A 234 -4.82 -0.35 -18.98
N ARG A 235 -5.28 -0.32 -17.72
CA ARG A 235 -4.41 -0.47 -16.55
C ARG A 235 -3.77 -1.85 -16.49
N VAL A 236 -4.51 -2.92 -16.80
CA VAL A 236 -3.99 -4.29 -16.83
C VAL A 236 -2.89 -4.43 -17.87
N GLN A 237 -3.08 -3.87 -19.06
CA GLN A 237 -2.05 -3.85 -20.10
C GLN A 237 -0.77 -3.18 -19.60
N ALA A 238 -0.87 -1.98 -19.02
CA ALA A 238 0.29 -1.25 -18.50
C ALA A 238 0.99 -2.00 -17.34
N GLN A 239 0.21 -2.59 -16.42
CA GLN A 239 0.74 -3.37 -15.30
C GLN A 239 1.44 -4.65 -15.78
N ALA A 240 0.83 -5.37 -16.72
CA ALA A 240 1.44 -6.57 -17.31
C ALA A 240 2.76 -6.23 -18.01
N GLN A 241 2.79 -5.18 -18.86
CA GLN A 241 4.02 -4.74 -19.52
C GLN A 241 5.12 -4.39 -18.50
N SER A 242 4.79 -3.66 -17.44
CA SER A 242 5.75 -3.32 -16.39
C SER A 242 6.26 -4.54 -15.63
N LEU A 243 5.36 -5.48 -15.29
CA LEU A 243 5.70 -6.70 -14.57
C LEU A 243 6.62 -7.60 -15.41
N PHE A 244 6.25 -7.91 -16.64
CA PHE A 244 7.03 -8.78 -17.52
C PHE A 244 8.38 -8.16 -17.91
N ALA A 245 8.44 -6.84 -18.08
CA ALA A 245 9.73 -6.14 -18.27
C ALA A 245 10.64 -6.26 -17.04
N LEU A 246 10.10 -6.16 -15.82
CA LEU A 246 10.87 -6.33 -14.59
C LEU A 246 11.35 -7.76 -14.39
N LEU A 247 10.51 -8.75 -14.72
CA LEU A 247 10.84 -10.18 -14.62
C LEU A 247 11.75 -10.66 -15.76
N GLU A 248 12.12 -9.78 -16.70
CA GLU A 248 12.91 -10.10 -17.89
C GLU A 248 12.32 -11.27 -18.69
N ASN A 249 10.99 -11.35 -18.76
CA ASN A 249 10.25 -12.45 -19.38
C ASN A 249 9.25 -11.94 -20.42
N THR A 250 8.94 -12.75 -21.42
CA THR A 250 7.92 -12.44 -22.42
C THR A 250 6.54 -12.83 -21.91
N ASN A 251 5.57 -11.93 -22.01
CA ASN A 251 4.17 -12.26 -21.72
C ASN A 251 3.64 -13.20 -22.82
N PRO A 252 3.26 -14.46 -22.49
CA PRO A 252 2.75 -15.41 -23.49
C PRO A 252 1.42 -14.96 -24.12
N TYR A 253 0.69 -14.05 -23.46
CA TYR A 253 -0.63 -13.55 -23.88
C TYR A 253 -0.64 -12.03 -24.15
N ASP A 254 0.51 -11.46 -24.52
CA ASP A 254 0.64 -10.02 -24.76
C ASP A 254 -0.33 -9.50 -25.83
N SER A 255 -0.46 -10.27 -26.92
CA SER A 255 -1.36 -9.94 -28.02
C SER A 255 -2.82 -9.92 -27.56
N GLU A 256 -3.25 -10.91 -26.78
CA GLU A 256 -4.62 -11.04 -26.30
C GLU A 256 -4.97 -9.92 -25.30
N VAL A 257 -4.02 -9.53 -24.45
CA VAL A 257 -4.19 -8.41 -23.52
C VAL A 257 -4.30 -7.08 -24.27
N ASP A 258 -3.44 -6.84 -25.26
CA ASP A 258 -3.51 -5.64 -26.11
C ASP A 258 -4.81 -5.57 -26.92
N GLN A 259 -5.24 -6.70 -27.50
CA GLN A 259 -6.53 -6.80 -28.20
C GLN A 259 -7.70 -6.51 -27.27
N ALA A 260 -7.72 -7.08 -26.06
CA ALA A 260 -8.77 -6.84 -25.07
C ALA A 260 -8.81 -5.38 -24.62
N ALA A 261 -7.65 -4.76 -24.37
CA ALA A 261 -7.56 -3.34 -23.99
C ALA A 261 -8.08 -2.41 -25.09
N LYS A 262 -7.73 -2.68 -26.35
CA LYS A 262 -8.25 -1.92 -27.51
C LYS A 262 -9.75 -2.14 -27.69
N PHE A 263 -10.21 -3.40 -27.57
CA PHE A 263 -11.61 -3.76 -27.71
C PHE A 263 -12.51 -3.08 -26.67
N PHE A 264 -12.17 -3.17 -25.38
CA PHE A 264 -12.93 -2.47 -24.32
C PHE A 264 -12.71 -0.96 -24.31
N GLY A 265 -11.69 -0.46 -25.03
CA GLY A 265 -11.43 0.96 -25.23
C GLY A 265 -12.46 1.67 -26.13
N GLU A 266 -13.20 0.91 -26.94
CA GLU A 266 -14.19 1.44 -27.88
C GLU A 266 -15.38 2.10 -27.18
N ASP A 267 -15.84 3.22 -27.74
CA ASP A 267 -17.01 3.93 -27.23
C ASP A 267 -18.30 3.38 -27.85
N VAL A 268 -18.98 2.53 -27.09
CA VAL A 268 -20.28 1.92 -27.46
C VAL A 268 -21.48 2.66 -26.83
N SER A 269 -21.25 3.81 -26.19
CA SER A 269 -22.28 4.54 -25.43
C SER A 269 -23.26 5.30 -26.32
N SER A 270 -22.82 5.70 -27.52
CA SER A 270 -23.61 6.48 -28.48
C SER A 270 -23.73 5.76 -29.82
N GLY A 271 -24.85 5.94 -30.53
CA GLY A 271 -25.09 5.32 -31.84
C GLY A 271 -25.55 3.86 -31.78
N ASN A 272 -25.26 3.10 -32.84
CA ASN A 272 -25.64 1.69 -33.00
C ASN A 272 -24.60 0.78 -32.32
N ASP A 273 -24.79 0.53 -31.03
CA ASP A 273 -23.87 -0.29 -30.23
C ASP A 273 -23.64 -1.69 -30.79
N ILE A 274 -24.62 -2.28 -31.48
CA ILE A 274 -24.47 -3.61 -32.07
C ILE A 274 -23.42 -3.58 -33.19
N GLU A 275 -23.55 -2.63 -34.11
CA GLU A 275 -22.59 -2.45 -35.20
C GLU A 275 -21.21 -2.03 -34.71
N LEU A 276 -21.14 -1.16 -33.69
CA LEU A 276 -19.87 -0.74 -33.11
C LEU A 276 -19.12 -1.92 -32.48
N ILE A 277 -19.81 -2.79 -31.73
CA ILE A 277 -19.18 -3.99 -31.15
C ILE A 277 -18.75 -4.97 -32.23
N LEU A 278 -19.60 -5.24 -33.24
CA LEU A 278 -19.24 -6.11 -34.36
C LEU A 278 -18.06 -5.56 -35.17
N PHE A 279 -18.00 -4.24 -35.36
CA PHE A 279 -16.88 -3.58 -36.02
C PHE A 279 -15.59 -3.68 -35.18
N ALA A 280 -15.68 -3.51 -33.86
CA ALA A 280 -14.54 -3.69 -32.95
C ALA A 280 -14.02 -5.15 -32.97
N LEU A 281 -14.92 -6.13 -33.03
CA LEU A 281 -14.56 -7.55 -33.20
C LEU A 281 -13.78 -7.78 -34.49
N LYS A 282 -14.20 -7.16 -35.59
CA LYS A 282 -13.46 -7.17 -36.85
C LYS A 282 -12.10 -6.49 -36.73
N GLN A 283 -12.05 -5.29 -36.18
CA GLN A 283 -10.85 -4.45 -36.16
C GLN A 283 -9.72 -5.05 -35.31
N TYR A 284 -10.05 -5.62 -34.15
CA TYR A 284 -9.04 -6.06 -33.19
C TYR A 284 -8.78 -7.57 -33.19
N PHE A 285 -9.79 -8.37 -33.56
CA PHE A 285 -9.67 -9.83 -33.60
C PHE A 285 -9.65 -10.39 -35.03
N GLY A 286 -9.93 -9.56 -36.05
CA GLY A 286 -9.93 -9.99 -37.45
C GLY A 286 -11.18 -10.76 -37.89
N TYR A 287 -12.21 -10.78 -37.04
CA TYR A 287 -13.44 -11.53 -37.27
C TYR A 287 -14.27 -10.96 -38.45
N GLN A 288 -14.97 -11.85 -39.15
CA GLN A 288 -15.72 -11.54 -40.37
C GLN A 288 -17.22 -11.37 -40.12
N ALA A 289 -17.68 -11.51 -38.87
CA ALA A 289 -19.09 -11.41 -38.51
C ALA A 289 -19.77 -10.10 -38.96
N PHE A 290 -19.03 -8.98 -38.90
CA PHE A 290 -19.52 -7.68 -39.36
C PHE A 290 -19.74 -7.63 -40.88
N ASP A 291 -18.80 -8.16 -41.66
CA ASP A 291 -18.83 -8.11 -43.13
C ASP A 291 -19.79 -9.13 -43.73
N THR A 292 -19.91 -10.30 -43.10
CA THR A 292 -20.75 -11.41 -43.58
C THR A 292 -22.19 -11.35 -43.07
N GLY A 293 -22.44 -10.58 -42.00
CA GLY A 293 -23.73 -10.52 -41.32
C GLY A 293 -24.15 -11.86 -40.72
N ARG A 294 -23.18 -12.72 -40.34
CA ARG A 294 -23.41 -14.05 -39.77
C ARG A 294 -22.39 -14.33 -38.68
N ALA A 295 -22.82 -15.00 -37.61
CA ALA A 295 -21.92 -15.47 -36.56
C ALA A 295 -21.20 -16.76 -37.01
N ASP A 296 -19.92 -16.88 -36.67
CA ASP A 296 -19.10 -18.08 -36.87
C ASP A 296 -18.72 -18.68 -35.50
N ASP A 297 -19.08 -19.94 -35.27
CA ASP A 297 -18.79 -20.64 -34.02
C ASP A 297 -17.29 -20.72 -33.72
N ASN A 298 -16.41 -20.75 -34.73
CA ASN A 298 -14.97 -20.75 -34.54
C ASN A 298 -14.48 -19.42 -33.96
N GLU A 299 -14.98 -18.29 -34.47
CA GLU A 299 -14.65 -16.96 -33.97
C GLU A 299 -15.18 -16.74 -32.55
N VAL A 300 -16.39 -17.25 -32.27
CA VAL A 300 -16.99 -17.19 -30.93
C VAL A 300 -16.15 -17.98 -29.92
N ASN A 301 -15.67 -19.17 -30.29
CA ASN A 301 -14.81 -19.98 -29.44
C ASN A 301 -13.41 -19.34 -29.27
N ASP A 302 -12.82 -18.78 -30.32
CA ASP A 302 -11.55 -18.04 -30.25
C ASP A 302 -11.68 -16.83 -29.32
N LEU A 303 -12.77 -16.05 -29.42
CA LEU A 303 -13.05 -14.94 -28.52
C LEU A 303 -13.11 -15.39 -27.06
N ALA A 304 -13.77 -16.52 -26.79
CA ALA A 304 -13.86 -17.05 -25.44
C ALA A 304 -12.47 -17.37 -24.86
N VAL A 305 -11.59 -17.97 -25.66
CA VAL A 305 -10.20 -18.28 -25.26
C VAL A 305 -9.40 -16.99 -25.01
N ARG A 306 -9.44 -16.02 -25.93
CA ARG A 306 -8.71 -14.75 -25.78
C ARG A 306 -9.16 -13.95 -24.56
N LEU A 307 -10.48 -13.87 -24.33
CA LEU A 307 -11.02 -13.21 -23.15
C LEU A 307 -10.66 -13.95 -21.85
N GLN A 308 -10.50 -15.28 -21.90
CA GLN A 308 -10.00 -16.05 -20.76
C GLN A 308 -8.54 -15.72 -20.48
N HIS A 309 -7.66 -15.70 -21.49
CA HIS A 309 -6.24 -15.31 -21.31
C HIS A 309 -6.10 -13.89 -20.74
N TYR A 310 -6.93 -12.94 -21.19
CA TYR A 310 -6.98 -11.60 -20.59
C TYR A 310 -7.36 -11.66 -19.10
N LYS A 311 -8.37 -12.46 -18.73
CA LYS A 311 -8.77 -12.64 -17.32
C LYS A 311 -7.66 -13.30 -16.49
N ASP A 312 -6.93 -14.24 -17.06
CA ASP A 312 -5.83 -14.93 -16.40
C ASP A 312 -4.68 -13.96 -16.10
N ILE A 313 -4.33 -13.08 -17.07
CA ILE A 313 -3.38 -11.98 -16.83
C ILE A 313 -3.93 -10.97 -15.83
N TYR A 314 -5.21 -10.62 -15.89
CA TYR A 314 -5.85 -9.75 -14.90
C TYR A 314 -5.69 -10.28 -13.47
N GLN A 315 -5.79 -11.61 -13.27
CA GLN A 315 -5.53 -12.26 -11.98
C GLN A 315 -4.05 -12.23 -11.60
N LEU A 316 -3.15 -12.53 -12.55
CA LEU A 316 -1.69 -12.49 -12.32
C LEU A 316 -1.25 -11.12 -11.82
N VAL A 317 -1.69 -10.03 -12.46
CA VAL A 317 -1.25 -8.67 -12.10
C VAL A 317 -1.73 -8.24 -10.70
N GLN A 318 -2.74 -8.91 -10.12
CA GLN A 318 -3.12 -8.66 -8.71
C GLN A 318 -2.01 -9.06 -7.74
N TYR A 319 -1.12 -9.98 -8.14
CA TYR A 319 0.02 -10.46 -7.37
C TYR A 319 1.35 -9.81 -7.79
N SER A 320 1.30 -8.65 -8.47
CA SER A 320 2.51 -7.99 -9.00
C SER A 320 3.53 -7.65 -7.90
N SER A 321 3.07 -7.32 -6.68
CA SER A 321 3.96 -6.99 -5.57
C SER A 321 4.77 -8.21 -5.13
N GLU A 322 4.09 -9.33 -4.93
CA GLU A 322 4.66 -10.60 -4.51
C GLU A 322 5.62 -11.15 -5.58
N LEU A 323 5.23 -11.11 -6.85
CA LEU A 323 6.08 -11.53 -7.96
C LEU A 323 7.35 -10.66 -8.06
N ARG A 324 7.21 -9.34 -7.88
CA ARG A 324 8.34 -8.42 -7.86
C ARG A 324 9.28 -8.69 -6.68
N THR A 325 8.74 -8.85 -5.47
CA THR A 325 9.55 -9.18 -4.29
C THR A 325 10.25 -10.52 -4.50
N GLY A 326 9.52 -11.56 -4.94
CA GLY A 326 10.10 -12.86 -5.25
C GLY A 326 11.25 -12.79 -6.26
N TYR A 327 11.10 -11.97 -7.31
CA TYR A 327 12.17 -11.73 -8.27
C TYR A 327 13.40 -11.05 -7.64
N ILE A 328 13.21 -10.01 -6.83
CA ILE A 328 14.31 -9.33 -6.12
C ILE A 328 15.09 -10.32 -5.25
N TYR A 329 14.37 -11.17 -4.50
CA TYR A 329 14.97 -12.23 -3.71
C TYR A 329 15.72 -13.26 -4.57
N CYS A 330 15.20 -13.58 -5.76
CA CYS A 330 15.88 -14.47 -6.70
C CYS A 330 17.19 -13.89 -7.26
N GLN A 331 17.33 -12.57 -7.32
CA GLN A 331 18.54 -11.89 -7.80
C GLN A 331 19.58 -11.63 -6.69
N GLU A 332 19.21 -11.82 -5.42
CA GLU A 332 20.10 -11.56 -4.29
C GLU A 332 21.22 -12.61 -4.23
N PRO A 333 22.50 -12.21 -4.28
CA PRO A 333 23.61 -13.15 -4.18
C PRO A 333 23.76 -13.68 -2.74
N LEU A 334 23.52 -14.97 -2.55
CA LEU A 334 23.78 -15.65 -1.29
C LEU A 334 25.17 -16.32 -1.29
N PRO A 335 25.99 -16.14 -0.23
CA PRO A 335 27.29 -16.78 -0.13
C PRO A 335 27.15 -18.30 0.02
N ASP A 336 28.15 -19.05 -0.44
CA ASP A 336 28.18 -20.51 -0.36
C ASP A 336 28.53 -21.00 1.05
N ILE A 337 27.54 -20.88 1.94
CA ILE A 337 27.59 -21.34 3.33
C ILE A 337 26.50 -22.39 3.51
N LYS A 338 26.84 -23.49 4.19
CA LYS A 338 25.93 -24.62 4.43
C LYS A 338 24.60 -24.22 5.09
N ALA A 339 24.61 -23.21 5.95
CA ALA A 339 23.41 -22.70 6.62
C ALA A 339 22.39 -22.06 5.67
N LEU A 340 22.81 -21.64 4.47
CA LEU A 340 21.97 -20.98 3.47
C LEU A 340 21.64 -21.90 2.27
N GLU A 341 22.08 -23.16 2.30
CA GLU A 341 21.89 -24.11 1.20
C GLU A 341 20.42 -24.33 0.85
N SER A 342 19.55 -24.49 1.86
CA SER A 342 18.11 -24.64 1.65
C SER A 342 17.48 -23.40 1.01
N ILE A 343 17.89 -22.20 1.44
CA ILE A 343 17.39 -20.93 0.90
C ILE A 343 17.83 -20.77 -0.55
N ARG A 344 19.07 -21.12 -0.90
CA ARG A 344 19.55 -21.12 -2.30
C ARG A 344 18.77 -22.09 -3.18
N ASN A 345 18.50 -23.31 -2.71
CA ASN A 345 17.69 -24.28 -3.46
C ASN A 345 16.27 -23.75 -3.73
N THR A 346 15.65 -23.15 -2.71
CA THR A 346 14.35 -22.47 -2.85
C THR A 346 14.42 -21.30 -3.82
N GLN A 347 15.48 -20.48 -3.75
CA GLN A 347 15.73 -19.35 -4.64
C GLN A 347 15.85 -19.80 -6.11
N GLU A 348 16.60 -20.87 -6.37
CA GLU A 348 16.73 -21.47 -7.70
C GLU A 348 15.41 -22.03 -8.22
N ALA A 349 14.65 -22.73 -7.36
CA ALA A 349 13.35 -23.27 -7.71
C ALA A 349 12.34 -22.17 -8.06
N VAL A 350 12.25 -21.12 -7.24
CA VAL A 350 11.37 -19.96 -7.50
C VAL A 350 11.82 -19.21 -8.75
N ALA A 351 13.13 -19.01 -8.94
CA ALA A 351 13.67 -18.37 -10.13
C ALA A 351 13.30 -19.13 -11.41
N GLN A 352 13.33 -20.47 -11.39
CA GLN A 352 12.89 -21.28 -12.53
C GLN A 352 11.38 -21.11 -12.80
N LYS A 353 10.55 -21.07 -11.76
CA LYS A 353 9.10 -20.83 -11.89
C LYS A 353 8.80 -19.44 -12.46
N LEU A 354 9.55 -18.42 -12.06
CA LEU A 354 9.42 -17.05 -12.59
C LEU A 354 9.90 -16.93 -14.06
N LYS A 355 10.80 -17.80 -14.50
CA LYS A 355 11.16 -17.93 -15.93
C LYS A 355 10.09 -18.64 -16.75
N GLU A 356 9.36 -19.58 -16.16
CA GLU A 356 8.29 -20.34 -16.81
C GLU A 356 6.92 -20.01 -16.20
N LEU A 357 6.43 -18.79 -16.45
CA LEU A 357 5.19 -18.30 -15.80
C LEU A 357 3.90 -18.88 -16.38
N GLN A 358 3.89 -19.34 -17.64
CA GLN A 358 2.67 -19.76 -18.33
C GLN A 358 1.81 -20.78 -17.53
N PRO A 359 2.36 -21.85 -16.94
CA PRO A 359 1.57 -22.80 -16.15
C PRO A 359 0.90 -22.21 -14.90
N TYR A 360 1.42 -21.08 -14.40
CA TYR A 360 0.87 -20.34 -13.27
C TYR A 360 -0.18 -19.32 -13.71
N ILE A 361 -0.03 -18.75 -14.92
CA ILE A 361 -1.04 -17.89 -15.53
C ILE A 361 -2.30 -18.72 -15.82
N ASP A 362 -2.14 -19.88 -16.45
CA ASP A 362 -3.24 -20.76 -16.87
C ASP A 362 -3.99 -21.41 -15.69
N SER A 363 -3.44 -21.33 -14.47
CA SER A 363 -4.02 -21.95 -13.28
C SER A 363 -3.89 -21.06 -12.06
N ALA A 364 -4.98 -20.36 -11.72
CA ALA A 364 -5.08 -19.56 -10.51
C ALA A 364 -4.78 -20.37 -9.22
N VAL A 365 -5.06 -21.67 -9.23
CA VAL A 365 -4.72 -22.57 -8.12
C VAL A 365 -3.19 -22.69 -8.01
N LYS A 366 -2.49 -23.07 -9.08
CA LYS A 366 -1.03 -23.18 -9.08
C LYS A 366 -0.34 -21.85 -8.77
N LEU A 367 -0.84 -20.74 -9.31
CA LEU A 367 -0.31 -19.41 -8.97
C LEU A 367 -0.32 -19.20 -7.46
N LYS A 368 -1.46 -19.46 -6.82
CA LYS A 368 -1.62 -19.21 -5.39
C LYS A 368 -0.88 -20.22 -4.52
N THR A 369 -0.94 -21.52 -4.83
CA THR A 369 -0.41 -22.58 -3.96
C THR A 369 1.06 -22.89 -4.24
N ASP A 370 1.46 -22.88 -5.51
CA ASP A 370 2.76 -23.43 -5.93
C ASP A 370 3.79 -22.33 -6.23
N LEU A 371 3.37 -21.12 -6.56
CA LEU A 371 4.27 -19.98 -6.80
C LEU A 371 4.26 -18.98 -5.66
N ILE A 372 3.11 -18.42 -5.30
CA ILE A 372 2.99 -17.39 -4.26
C ILE A 372 3.14 -17.99 -2.86
N GLY A 373 2.36 -19.01 -2.53
CA GLY A 373 2.34 -19.66 -1.20
C GLY A 373 1.53 -18.88 -0.17
N SER A 374 1.35 -19.46 1.02
CA SER A 374 0.64 -18.81 2.12
C SER A 374 1.53 -17.81 2.86
N ASN A 375 0.94 -16.75 3.42
CA ASN A 375 1.69 -15.74 4.20
C ASN A 375 2.34 -16.32 5.47
N ALA A 376 1.79 -17.43 5.99
CA ALA A 376 2.37 -18.22 7.07
C ALA A 376 2.59 -19.64 6.51
N PRO A 377 3.71 -19.88 5.80
CA PRO A 377 3.95 -21.15 5.15
C PRO A 377 4.07 -22.26 6.18
N ASP A 378 3.26 -23.31 6.03
CA ASP A 378 3.41 -24.54 6.78
C ASP A 378 4.66 -25.30 6.31
N LYS A 379 5.19 -26.23 7.12
CA LYS A 379 6.36 -27.07 6.76
C LYS A 379 6.20 -27.92 5.48
N ALA A 380 5.02 -27.91 4.87
CA ALA A 380 4.72 -28.61 3.62
C ALA A 380 4.72 -27.66 2.40
N GLU A 381 4.73 -26.35 2.59
CA GLU A 381 4.79 -25.34 1.53
C GLU A 381 6.25 -25.02 1.19
N ASP A 382 6.90 -25.89 0.43
CA ASP A 382 8.27 -25.69 -0.05
C ASP A 382 8.30 -25.02 -1.44
N ASN A 383 9.38 -24.30 -1.74
CA ASN A 383 9.66 -23.71 -3.06
C ASN A 383 8.66 -22.62 -3.52
N THR A 384 8.03 -21.89 -2.60
CA THR A 384 7.15 -20.74 -2.90
C THR A 384 7.85 -19.41 -2.59
N ILE A 385 7.34 -18.31 -3.11
CA ILE A 385 7.87 -16.96 -2.84
C ILE A 385 7.75 -16.63 -1.35
N ASN A 386 6.60 -16.89 -0.72
CA ASN A 386 6.41 -16.59 0.69
C ASN A 386 7.28 -17.48 1.60
N ALA A 387 7.50 -18.75 1.23
CA ALA A 387 8.46 -19.61 1.93
C ALA A 387 9.90 -19.08 1.83
N LEU A 388 10.32 -18.63 0.64
CA LEU A 388 11.63 -18.02 0.43
C LEU A 388 11.83 -16.78 1.31
N ILE A 389 10.86 -15.86 1.30
CA ILE A 389 10.92 -14.63 2.10
C ILE A 389 10.97 -14.95 3.58
N HIS A 390 10.16 -15.90 4.05
CA HIS A 390 10.12 -16.33 5.44
C HIS A 390 11.47 -16.90 5.90
N ASP A 391 12.01 -17.88 5.18
CA ASP A 391 13.25 -18.57 5.57
C ASP A 391 14.46 -17.65 5.48
N TYR A 392 14.52 -16.83 4.42
CA TYR A 392 15.52 -15.77 4.31
C TYR A 392 15.43 -14.79 5.48
N SER A 393 14.23 -14.35 5.87
CA SER A 393 14.04 -13.40 6.97
C SER A 393 14.50 -13.96 8.31
N LEU A 394 14.22 -15.24 8.58
CA LEU A 394 14.71 -15.90 9.79
C LEU A 394 16.24 -16.00 9.84
N ALA A 395 16.86 -16.34 8.71
CA ALA A 395 18.31 -16.39 8.60
C ALA A 395 18.94 -14.99 8.74
N TYR A 396 18.33 -13.99 8.12
CA TYR A 396 18.81 -12.60 8.14
C TYR A 396 18.71 -12.01 9.55
N ILE A 397 17.59 -12.21 10.26
CA ILE A 397 17.43 -11.73 11.64
C ILE A 397 18.48 -12.38 12.54
N SER A 398 18.72 -13.68 12.39
CA SER A 398 19.73 -14.39 13.18
C SER A 398 21.14 -13.87 12.91
N LEU A 399 21.46 -13.60 11.64
CA LEU A 399 22.72 -12.96 11.26
C LEU A 399 22.83 -11.56 11.87
N HIS A 400 21.80 -10.73 11.69
CA HIS A 400 21.77 -9.36 12.20
C HIS A 400 21.97 -9.31 13.72
N ASP A 401 21.23 -10.12 14.49
CA ASP A 401 21.37 -10.21 15.95
C ASP A 401 22.83 -10.56 16.33
N HIS A 402 23.45 -11.52 15.63
CA HIS A 402 24.84 -11.89 15.88
C HIS A 402 25.84 -10.76 15.56
N ILE A 403 25.72 -10.12 14.39
CA ILE A 403 26.65 -9.07 13.95
C ILE A 403 26.55 -7.83 14.86
N THR A 404 25.33 -7.42 15.19
CA THR A 404 25.11 -6.27 16.07
C THR A 404 25.62 -6.51 17.48
N GLU A 405 25.45 -7.73 18.01
CA GLU A 405 26.04 -8.13 19.29
C GLU A 405 27.57 -8.06 19.26
N GLN A 406 28.22 -8.66 18.25
CA GLN A 406 29.69 -8.65 18.15
C GLN A 406 30.26 -7.24 17.97
N CYS A 407 29.63 -6.42 17.12
CA CYS A 407 30.05 -5.02 16.93
C CYS A 407 29.85 -4.21 18.22
N SER A 408 28.75 -4.42 18.94
CA SER A 408 28.51 -3.77 20.22
C SER A 408 29.51 -4.20 21.29
N LEU A 409 29.91 -5.48 21.33
CA LEU A 409 30.93 -5.96 22.26
C LEU A 409 32.29 -5.29 21.97
N ALA A 410 32.73 -5.28 20.71
CA ALA A 410 33.97 -4.62 20.30
C ALA A 410 33.95 -3.12 20.63
N TYR A 411 32.83 -2.44 20.34
CA TYR A 411 32.66 -1.02 20.70
C TYR A 411 32.81 -0.81 22.22
N ASN A 412 32.09 -1.60 23.02
CA ASN A 412 32.13 -1.49 24.47
C ASN A 412 33.54 -1.72 25.02
N GLU A 413 34.25 -2.76 24.56
CA GLU A 413 35.62 -3.05 24.98
C GLU A 413 36.59 -1.91 24.66
N ILE A 414 36.47 -1.24 23.49
CA ILE A 414 37.28 -0.06 23.17
C ILE A 414 36.94 1.10 24.09
N THR A 415 35.66 1.36 24.33
CA THR A 415 35.25 2.46 25.22
C THR A 415 35.66 2.23 26.67
N GLU A 416 35.67 0.97 27.13
CA GLU A 416 36.13 0.57 28.45
C GLU A 416 37.61 0.90 28.70
N LEU A 417 38.47 0.91 27.66
CA LEU A 417 39.87 1.35 27.79
C LEU A 417 40.00 2.81 28.27
N THR A 418 39.01 3.64 27.92
CA THR A 418 38.95 5.06 28.32
C THR A 418 38.01 5.31 29.49
N ALA A 419 37.56 4.24 30.15
CA ALA A 419 36.68 4.27 31.31
C ALA A 419 37.32 3.52 32.49
N GLY A 420 36.81 3.78 33.69
CA GLY A 420 37.22 3.04 34.88
C GLY A 420 38.46 3.59 35.61
N PRO A 421 38.90 2.85 36.66
CA PRO A 421 39.87 3.37 37.63
C PRO A 421 41.28 3.52 37.07
N GLU A 422 41.68 2.65 36.13
CA GLU A 422 42.98 2.74 35.48
C GLU A 422 43.10 4.01 34.64
N TRP A 423 42.11 4.32 33.79
CA TRP A 423 42.10 5.55 33.01
C TRP A 423 42.14 6.81 33.89
N ASN A 424 41.36 6.83 34.98
CA ASN A 424 41.37 7.94 35.93
C ASN A 424 42.74 8.13 36.61
N ALA A 425 43.42 7.03 36.94
CA ALA A 425 44.79 7.10 37.48
C ALA A 425 45.78 7.63 36.44
N LEU A 426 45.63 7.26 35.16
CA LEU A 426 46.47 7.77 34.06
C LEU A 426 46.35 9.29 33.89
N LEU A 427 45.15 9.86 34.01
CA LEU A 427 44.93 11.31 33.94
C LEU A 427 45.71 12.06 35.04
N ILE A 428 45.79 11.49 36.24
CA ILE A 428 46.56 12.07 37.36
C ILE A 428 48.06 11.85 37.13
N LEU A 429 48.46 10.66 36.70
CA LEU A 429 49.86 10.32 36.44
C LEU A 429 50.47 11.19 35.32
N GLU A 430 49.67 11.65 34.36
CA GLU A 430 50.10 12.56 33.30
C GLU A 430 50.74 13.85 33.85
N GLU A 431 50.36 14.31 35.03
CA GLU A 431 50.97 15.47 35.70
C GLU A 431 52.44 15.25 36.13
N ILE A 432 52.95 14.01 36.06
CA ILE A 432 54.38 13.74 36.22
C ILE A 432 55.14 14.39 35.06
N THR A 433 56.04 15.30 35.39
CA THR A 433 56.85 16.09 34.44
C THR A 433 57.60 15.23 33.42
N ALA A 434 58.11 14.06 33.83
CA ALA A 434 58.78 13.11 32.95
C ALA A 434 57.86 12.41 31.92
N LEU A 435 56.53 12.47 32.08
CA LEU A 435 55.56 11.89 31.16
C LEU A 435 55.01 12.91 30.15
N GLN A 436 55.36 14.19 30.30
CA GLN A 436 54.98 15.26 29.38
C GLN A 436 55.61 15.06 27.99
N PRO A 437 54.94 15.48 26.90
CA PRO A 437 53.66 16.20 26.87
C PRO A 437 52.45 15.30 27.20
N ALA A 438 51.36 15.90 27.63
CA ALA A 438 50.06 15.25 27.82
C ALA A 438 49.67 14.39 26.59
N PHE A 439 49.17 13.19 26.84
CA PHE A 439 48.87 12.16 25.85
C PHE A 439 47.47 11.54 26.01
N CYS A 440 46.83 11.65 27.17
CA CYS A 440 45.54 11.01 27.44
C CYS A 440 44.42 11.59 26.56
N SER A 441 44.42 12.89 26.28
CA SER A 441 43.45 13.53 25.39
C SER A 441 43.54 12.99 23.96
N HIS A 442 44.74 12.99 23.39
CA HIS A 442 45.00 12.47 22.05
C HIS A 442 44.71 10.96 21.95
N LEU A 443 45.12 10.18 22.95
CA LEU A 443 44.83 8.74 23.00
C LEU A 443 43.32 8.49 23.04
N LYS A 444 42.57 9.27 23.82
CA LYS A 444 41.11 9.18 23.87
C LYS A 444 40.46 9.49 22.53
N GLU A 445 40.90 10.55 21.84
CA GLU A 445 40.40 10.90 20.51
C GLU A 445 40.67 9.79 19.49
N GLN A 446 41.86 9.18 19.51
CA GLN A 446 42.20 8.06 18.63
C GLN A 446 41.31 6.83 18.88
N LEU A 447 41.14 6.43 20.15
CA LEU A 447 40.30 5.28 20.52
C LEU A 447 38.82 5.53 20.21
N GLN A 448 38.32 6.75 20.44
CA GLN A 448 36.96 7.14 20.06
C GLN A 448 36.76 7.13 18.54
N GLY A 449 37.77 7.56 17.77
CA GLY A 449 37.77 7.47 16.31
C GLY A 449 37.62 6.02 15.85
N MET A 450 38.41 5.09 16.41
CA MET A 450 38.34 3.66 16.11
C MET A 450 36.97 3.06 16.49
N ALA A 451 36.44 3.40 17.67
CA ALA A 451 35.13 2.94 18.11
C ALA A 451 34.00 3.44 17.21
N SER A 452 34.04 4.71 16.79
CA SER A 452 33.03 5.32 15.92
C SER A 452 33.00 4.75 14.50
N GLY A 453 34.09 4.11 14.06
CA GLY A 453 34.16 3.42 12.78
C GLY A 453 33.52 2.03 12.77
N ILE A 454 33.12 1.51 13.93
CA ILE A 454 32.47 0.19 14.03
C ILE A 454 31.02 0.30 13.54
N PHE A 455 30.58 -0.74 12.81
CA PHE A 455 29.22 -0.86 12.31
C PHE A 455 28.17 -0.72 13.43
N TYR A 456 27.11 0.03 13.15
CA TYR A 456 25.97 0.24 14.04
C TYR A 456 24.66 0.27 13.27
N CYS A 457 23.64 -0.41 13.80
CA CYS A 457 22.28 -0.38 13.27
C CYS A 457 21.43 0.62 14.06
N SER A 458 20.83 1.60 13.36
CA SER A 458 20.02 2.65 13.98
C SER A 458 18.66 2.17 14.51
N ASP A 459 18.13 1.08 13.95
CA ASP A 459 16.86 0.48 14.38
C ASP A 459 16.95 -1.06 14.35
N PRO A 460 17.54 -1.67 15.39
CA PRO A 460 17.77 -3.12 15.43
C PRO A 460 16.50 -3.91 15.77
N SER A 461 15.32 -3.28 15.82
CA SER A 461 14.11 -3.97 16.22
C SER A 461 13.68 -5.02 15.19
N LYS A 462 13.37 -6.24 15.66
CA LYS A 462 12.93 -7.35 14.77
C LYS A 462 11.75 -6.97 13.87
N LYS A 463 10.85 -6.13 14.38
CA LYS A 463 9.69 -5.63 13.63
C LYS A 463 10.10 -4.71 12.48
N SER A 464 11.11 -3.86 12.67
CA SER A 464 11.64 -2.99 11.62
C SER A 464 12.28 -3.82 10.51
N ILE A 465 13.12 -4.79 10.90
CA ILE A 465 13.77 -5.71 9.97
C ILE A 465 12.75 -6.51 9.16
N GLN A 466 11.76 -7.13 9.81
CA GLN A 466 10.72 -7.91 9.12
C GLN A 466 9.95 -7.05 8.11
N LYS A 467 9.59 -5.82 8.49
CA LYS A 467 8.86 -4.92 7.61
C LYS A 467 9.65 -4.55 6.36
N ASP A 468 10.95 -4.28 6.49
CA ASP A 468 11.81 -3.99 5.34
C ASP A 468 11.95 -5.24 4.43
N LEU A 469 12.06 -6.43 5.06
CA LEU A 469 12.18 -7.71 4.35
C LEU A 469 10.88 -8.18 3.69
N GLU A 470 9.70 -7.71 4.08
CA GLU A 470 8.45 -8.00 3.37
C GLU A 470 8.46 -7.48 1.91
N THR A 471 9.29 -6.48 1.60
CA THR A 471 9.29 -5.79 0.29
C THR A 471 10.65 -5.74 -0.40
N GLY A 472 11.72 -6.23 0.24
CA GLY A 472 13.08 -6.21 -0.31
C GLY A 472 14.03 -7.14 0.45
N THR A 473 15.30 -7.20 0.04
CA THR A 473 16.27 -8.18 0.57
C THR A 473 17.16 -7.65 1.69
N HIS A 474 17.07 -6.35 1.99
CA HIS A 474 17.97 -5.63 2.88
C HIS A 474 17.21 -4.75 3.86
N HIS A 475 17.75 -4.65 5.08
CA HIS A 475 17.34 -3.63 6.05
C HIS A 475 18.10 -2.32 5.80
N ASN A 476 17.57 -1.21 6.31
CA ASN A 476 18.18 0.11 6.16
C ASN A 476 19.64 0.24 6.68
N CYS A 477 20.11 -0.71 7.49
CA CYS A 477 21.48 -0.76 7.99
C CYS A 477 22.53 -1.22 6.95
N GLN A 478 22.14 -1.56 5.72
CA GLN A 478 23.05 -2.02 4.65
C GLN A 478 23.78 -3.35 4.95
N LEU A 479 23.39 -4.07 6.00
CA LEU A 479 23.88 -5.42 6.26
C LEU A 479 23.35 -6.40 5.21
N SER A 480 24.19 -7.30 4.75
CA SER A 480 23.84 -8.39 3.84
C SER A 480 24.60 -9.65 4.22
N PHE A 481 24.19 -10.80 3.67
CA PHE A 481 24.93 -12.05 3.88
C PHE A 481 26.35 -11.99 3.32
N THR A 482 26.61 -11.14 2.31
CA THR A 482 27.93 -11.03 1.66
C THR A 482 28.90 -10.14 2.44
N ASN A 483 28.43 -9.07 3.08
CA ASN A 483 29.29 -8.13 3.79
C ASN A 483 29.39 -8.38 5.31
N ALA A 484 28.57 -9.26 5.88
CA ALA A 484 28.54 -9.52 7.33
C ALA A 484 29.90 -9.94 7.90
N SER A 485 30.64 -10.81 7.21
CA SER A 485 31.99 -11.22 7.62
C SER A 485 32.99 -10.06 7.62
N SER A 486 32.82 -9.09 6.70
CA SER A 486 33.65 -7.88 6.64
C SER A 486 33.40 -6.99 7.86
N PHE A 487 32.13 -6.78 8.26
CA PHE A 487 31.83 -5.99 9.45
C PHE A 487 32.39 -6.62 10.72
N MET A 488 32.27 -7.94 10.89
CA MET A 488 32.92 -8.65 12.00
C MET A 488 34.43 -8.52 11.97
N GLY A 489 35.04 -8.67 10.79
CA GLY A 489 36.48 -8.52 10.61
C GLY A 489 36.97 -7.12 10.99
N GLN A 490 36.25 -6.08 10.55
CA GLN A 490 36.54 -4.68 10.87
C GLN A 490 36.38 -4.38 12.36
N ALA A 491 35.31 -4.89 13.01
CA ALA A 491 35.10 -4.72 14.45
C ALA A 491 36.23 -5.37 15.27
N ASN A 492 36.61 -6.60 14.91
CA ASN A 492 37.71 -7.31 15.56
C ASN A 492 39.06 -6.62 15.33
N LEU A 493 39.33 -6.15 14.11
CA LEU A 493 40.54 -5.41 13.79
C LEU A 493 40.62 -4.10 14.59
N ALA A 494 39.55 -3.32 14.60
CA ALA A 494 39.47 -2.07 15.37
C ALA A 494 39.70 -2.31 16.86
N LYS A 495 39.14 -3.39 17.42
CA LYS A 495 39.38 -3.81 18.81
C LYS A 495 40.87 -4.10 19.04
N THR A 496 41.49 -4.95 18.20
CA THR A 496 42.90 -5.30 18.35
C THR A 496 43.80 -4.09 18.21
N GLU A 497 43.57 -3.24 17.21
CA GLU A 497 44.32 -2.00 16.98
C GLU A 497 44.16 -1.01 18.14
N ALA A 498 42.96 -0.91 18.73
CA ALA A 498 42.72 -0.07 19.90
C ALA A 498 43.48 -0.55 21.14
N ILE A 499 43.45 -1.85 21.43
CA ILE A 499 44.21 -2.44 22.55
C ILE A 499 45.71 -2.25 22.34
N ASP A 500 46.22 -2.52 21.13
CA ASP A 500 47.63 -2.35 20.80
C ASP A 500 48.06 -0.88 20.86
N CYS A 501 47.22 0.05 20.37
CA CYS A 501 47.47 1.48 20.45
C CYS A 501 47.55 1.96 21.90
N PHE A 502 46.63 1.51 22.74
CA PHE A 502 46.60 1.82 24.17
C PHE A 502 47.86 1.30 24.87
N GLU A 503 48.17 0.02 24.74
CA GLU A 503 49.34 -0.60 25.37
C GLU A 503 50.65 0.01 24.88
N LYS A 504 50.79 0.24 23.57
CA LYS A 504 52.00 0.85 23.00
C LYS A 504 52.23 2.26 23.51
N THR A 505 51.19 3.09 23.51
CA THR A 505 51.28 4.48 23.99
C THR A 505 51.70 4.54 25.45
N LEU A 506 51.09 3.70 26.30
CA LEU A 506 51.43 3.65 27.71
C LEU A 506 52.86 3.14 27.94
N ASN A 507 53.27 2.06 27.25
CA ASN A 507 54.62 1.52 27.38
C ASN A 507 55.68 2.52 26.92
N GLU A 508 55.46 3.24 25.83
CA GLU A 508 56.37 4.30 25.35
C GLU A 508 56.51 5.43 26.38
N LYS A 509 55.40 5.86 27.01
CA LYS A 509 55.40 6.89 28.04
C LYS A 509 56.08 6.45 29.33
N PHE A 510 55.71 5.30 29.89
CA PHE A 510 56.31 4.81 31.13
C PHE A 510 57.78 4.41 30.98
N LYS A 511 58.23 4.10 29.75
CA LYS A 511 59.66 3.89 29.46
C LYS A 511 60.51 5.13 29.77
N ALA A 512 59.94 6.34 29.70
CA ALA A 512 60.66 7.56 30.08
C ALA A 512 61.14 7.51 31.53
N LEU A 513 60.35 6.96 32.46
CA LEU A 513 60.72 6.84 33.88
C LEU A 513 61.85 5.83 34.13
N LEU A 514 62.13 4.94 33.17
CA LEU A 514 63.25 4.00 33.20
C LEU A 514 64.50 4.54 32.53
N HIS A 515 64.48 5.78 32.01
CA HIS A 515 65.65 6.37 31.39
C HIS A 515 66.74 6.64 32.45
N PRO A 516 68.03 6.34 32.18
CA PRO A 516 69.10 6.45 33.17
C PRO A 516 69.18 7.81 33.88
N ALA A 517 68.99 8.91 33.14
CA ALA A 517 69.01 10.25 33.69
C ALA A 517 67.84 10.55 34.65
N ILE A 518 66.67 9.92 34.43
CA ILE A 518 65.52 10.05 35.33
C ILE A 518 65.72 9.17 36.57
N ILE A 519 66.24 7.95 36.38
CA ILE A 519 66.61 7.06 37.49
C ILE A 519 67.61 7.75 38.42
N GLU A 520 68.68 8.35 37.89
CA GLU A 520 69.68 9.08 38.69
C GLU A 520 69.08 10.25 39.49
N ARG A 521 68.07 10.94 38.93
CA ARG A 521 67.35 11.99 39.65
C ARG A 521 66.51 11.41 40.78
N LEU A 522 65.74 10.37 40.50
CA LEU A 522 64.89 9.69 41.47
C LEU A 522 65.70 9.01 42.61
N GLU A 523 66.95 8.62 42.39
CA GLU A 523 67.84 8.08 43.45
C GLU A 523 67.97 9.01 44.66
N GLN A 524 67.88 10.33 44.45
CA GLN A 524 67.91 11.33 45.52
C GLN A 524 66.75 11.14 46.52
N GLY A 525 65.63 10.59 46.06
CA GLY A 525 64.44 10.28 46.85
C GLY A 525 64.33 8.83 47.33
N ARG A 526 65.39 8.01 47.27
CA ARG A 526 65.35 6.56 47.60
C ARG A 526 64.76 6.23 48.99
N LYS A 527 64.73 7.19 49.92
CA LYS A 527 64.10 7.03 51.24
C LYS A 527 62.57 7.00 51.18
N GLU A 528 61.96 7.59 50.17
CA GLU A 528 60.52 7.58 49.96
C GLU A 528 60.04 6.19 49.51
N PRO A 529 58.97 5.62 50.10
CA PRO A 529 58.51 4.27 49.79
C PRO A 529 58.14 4.05 48.31
N ILE A 530 57.54 5.05 47.65
CA ILE A 530 57.12 4.94 46.25
C ILE A 530 58.31 5.02 45.29
N ILE A 531 59.27 5.91 45.56
CA ILE A 531 60.49 6.06 44.76
C ILE A 531 61.34 4.80 44.84
N LYS A 532 61.49 4.22 46.04
CA LYS A 532 62.18 2.94 46.22
C LYS A 532 61.54 1.82 45.40
N LYS A 533 60.20 1.77 45.33
CA LYS A 533 59.47 0.77 44.52
C LYS A 533 59.67 1.03 43.02
N LEU A 534 59.63 2.29 42.58
CA LEU A 534 59.88 2.68 41.19
C LEU A 534 61.29 2.32 40.72
N LEU A 535 62.31 2.57 41.54
CA LEU A 535 63.71 2.23 41.24
C LEU A 535 63.96 0.72 41.16
N ALA A 536 63.06 -0.11 41.72
CA ALA A 536 63.14 -1.56 41.63
C ALA A 536 62.47 -2.13 40.38
N CYS A 537 61.73 -1.32 39.62
CA CYS A 537 61.07 -1.74 38.39
C CYS A 537 62.07 -1.92 37.25
N ASN A 538 61.89 -2.98 36.46
CA ASN A 538 62.73 -3.28 35.29
C ASN A 538 61.98 -3.20 33.96
N SER A 539 60.66 -2.99 33.99
CA SER A 539 59.82 -2.89 32.80
C SER A 539 58.77 -1.78 32.89
N PRO A 540 58.35 -1.18 31.76
CA PRO A 540 57.27 -0.18 31.75
C PRO A 540 55.96 -0.71 32.34
N SER A 541 55.66 -2.00 32.18
CA SER A 541 54.47 -2.64 32.73
C SER A 541 54.50 -2.72 34.27
N GLU A 542 55.66 -3.01 34.86
CA GLU A 542 55.84 -2.96 36.32
C GLU A 542 55.68 -1.54 36.86
N VAL A 543 56.27 -0.55 36.18
CA VAL A 543 56.13 0.87 36.51
C VAL A 543 54.66 1.28 36.48
N ARG A 544 53.94 0.95 35.40
CA ARG A 544 52.50 1.22 35.25
C ARG A 544 51.69 0.61 36.39
N SER A 545 51.85 -0.68 36.67
CA SER A 545 51.09 -1.38 37.71
C SER A 545 51.31 -0.78 39.10
N ILE A 546 52.56 -0.46 39.44
CA ILE A 546 52.91 0.15 40.73
C ILE A 546 52.33 1.56 40.84
N LEU A 547 52.49 2.37 39.79
CA LEU A 547 52.03 3.76 39.79
C LEU A 547 50.51 3.90 39.83
N ILE A 548 49.79 3.10 39.04
CA ILE A 548 48.32 3.10 39.07
C ILE A 548 47.84 2.76 40.48
N LYS A 549 48.34 1.67 41.07
CA LYS A 549 47.94 1.25 42.42
C LYS A 549 48.28 2.30 43.48
N ALA A 550 49.43 2.96 43.32
CA ALA A 550 49.89 3.97 44.25
C ALA A 550 49.05 5.26 44.16
N VAL A 551 48.84 5.79 42.96
CA VAL A 551 48.06 7.02 42.73
C VAL A 551 46.58 6.83 43.05
N SER A 552 46.00 5.65 42.79
CA SER A 552 44.64 5.35 43.22
C SER A 552 44.47 5.36 44.74
N ALA A 553 45.53 5.10 45.51
CA ALA A 553 45.50 5.17 46.98
C ALA A 553 45.83 6.57 47.50
N ASP A 554 46.75 7.28 46.85
CA ASP A 554 47.18 8.63 47.22
C ASP A 554 47.62 9.43 45.98
N PRO A 555 46.80 10.39 45.50
CA PRO A 555 47.16 11.27 44.38
C PRO A 555 48.40 12.14 44.64
N GLY A 556 48.72 12.45 45.90
CA GLY A 556 49.87 13.29 46.28
C GLY A 556 51.23 12.70 45.90
N ILE A 557 51.25 11.42 45.52
CA ILE A 557 52.44 10.74 45.01
C ILE A 557 53.02 11.41 43.76
N VAL A 558 52.19 12.03 42.92
CA VAL A 558 52.67 12.77 41.75
C VAL A 558 53.57 13.93 42.16
N GLU A 559 53.21 14.68 43.20
CA GLU A 559 54.04 15.78 43.72
C GLU A 559 55.36 15.27 44.29
N ILE A 560 55.33 14.13 44.98
CA ILE A 560 56.54 13.48 45.50
C ILE A 560 57.48 13.12 44.35
N ILE A 561 56.97 12.47 43.30
CA ILE A 561 57.76 12.10 42.12
C ILE A 561 58.33 13.36 41.45
N ASN A 562 57.49 14.37 41.18
CA ASN A 562 57.92 15.63 40.55
C ASN A 562 58.98 16.38 41.37
N ARG A 563 58.90 16.35 42.71
CA ARG A 563 59.91 16.95 43.60
C ARG A 563 61.29 16.34 43.39
N TYR A 564 61.38 15.01 43.28
CA TYR A 564 62.65 14.29 43.11
C TYR A 564 63.07 14.11 41.63
N LEU A 565 62.23 14.50 40.67
CA LEU A 565 62.63 14.67 39.26
C LEU A 565 63.41 15.97 39.03
N LYS A 566 63.38 16.91 39.97
CA LYS A 566 64.24 18.10 39.97
C LYS A 566 65.62 17.77 40.55
N ARG A 567 66.65 18.43 40.04
CA ARG A 567 68.01 18.29 40.58
C ARG A 567 68.13 19.06 41.89
N ILE A 568 68.37 18.38 43.01
CA ILE A 568 68.54 19.04 44.31
C ILE A 568 69.84 19.84 44.32
N VAL A 569 69.75 21.14 44.63
CA VAL A 569 70.89 22.05 44.80
C VAL A 569 70.91 22.52 46.24
N ILE A 570 71.95 22.11 46.97
CA ILE A 570 72.10 22.41 48.39
C ILE A 570 73.03 23.62 48.56
N LYS A 571 72.54 24.68 49.21
CA LYS A 571 73.39 25.75 49.75
C LYS A 571 73.60 25.50 51.23
N LYS A 572 74.86 25.32 51.62
CA LYS A 572 75.26 25.22 53.02
C LYS A 572 75.14 26.59 53.66
N VAL A 573 74.43 26.67 54.77
CA VAL A 573 74.25 27.90 55.54
C VAL A 573 74.78 27.64 56.94
N PHE A 574 75.84 28.35 57.32
CA PHE A 574 76.41 28.17 58.65
C PHE A 574 75.64 28.98 59.67
N ILE A 575 75.29 28.37 60.79
CA ILE A 575 74.55 29.06 61.87
C ILE A 575 75.37 30.23 62.43
N LYS A 576 76.70 30.15 62.37
CA LYS A 576 77.62 31.21 62.81
C LYS A 576 77.51 32.51 61.99
N ASP A 577 76.98 32.45 60.77
CA ASP A 577 76.84 33.59 59.87
C ASP A 577 75.54 34.37 60.15
N PHE A 578 74.68 33.84 61.03
CA PHE A 578 73.51 34.54 61.55
C PHE A 578 73.93 35.53 62.64
N GLU A 579 73.83 36.83 62.35
CA GLU A 579 74.07 37.90 63.30
C GLU A 579 72.74 38.51 63.76
N PRO A 580 72.18 38.07 64.91
CA PRO A 580 70.96 38.68 65.44
C PRO A 580 71.23 40.09 65.95
N GLU A 581 70.18 40.92 65.93
CA GLU A 581 70.24 42.32 66.40
C GLU A 581 70.67 42.41 67.88
N TYR A 582 70.28 41.43 68.69
CA TYR A 582 70.65 41.31 70.10
C TYR A 582 71.38 39.98 70.34
N ARG A 583 72.57 40.06 70.94
CA ARG A 583 73.38 38.87 71.32
C ARG A 583 73.01 38.29 72.69
N THR A 584 72.29 39.06 73.49
CA THR A 584 71.74 38.65 74.79
C THR A 584 70.24 38.86 74.71
N ILE A 585 69.46 37.82 75.00
CA ILE A 585 68.03 37.77 74.66
C ILE A 585 67.19 37.68 75.92
N GLU A 586 66.21 38.56 76.04
CA GLU A 586 65.15 38.51 77.06
C GLU A 586 63.91 37.77 76.54
N ILE A 587 63.01 37.35 77.44
CA ILE A 587 61.88 36.46 77.09
C ILE A 587 60.97 37.07 76.02
N ASP A 588 60.76 38.38 76.05
CA ASP A 588 59.95 39.15 75.09
C ASP A 588 60.64 39.32 73.72
N GLN A 589 61.91 38.95 73.58
CA GLN A 589 62.71 39.08 72.36
C GLN A 589 62.87 37.76 71.58
N ILE A 590 62.38 36.64 72.11
CA ILE A 590 62.50 35.30 71.48
C ILE A 590 61.76 35.26 70.13
N ASP A 591 60.55 35.80 70.05
CA ASP A 591 59.76 35.81 68.81
C ASP A 591 60.41 36.67 67.72
N SER A 592 61.04 37.78 68.14
CA SER A 592 61.83 38.64 67.26
C SER A 592 63.05 37.90 66.71
N LEU A 593 63.77 37.14 67.55
CA LEU A 593 64.90 36.30 67.12
C LEU A 593 64.46 35.22 66.11
N GLY A 594 63.34 34.55 66.37
CA GLY A 594 62.78 33.54 65.47
C GLY A 594 62.45 34.11 64.09
N THR A 595 61.88 35.32 64.07
CA THR A 595 61.60 36.06 62.83
C THR A 595 62.89 36.44 62.11
N GLN A 596 63.89 36.96 62.82
CA GLN A 596 65.21 37.29 62.25
C GLN A 596 65.90 36.07 61.65
N PHE A 597 65.82 34.91 62.29
CA PHE A 597 66.39 33.67 61.77
C PHE A 597 65.61 33.18 60.53
N GLN A 598 64.28 33.30 60.54
CA GLN A 598 63.46 33.02 59.36
C GLN A 598 63.82 33.92 58.17
N ASP A 599 64.00 35.22 58.40
CA ASP A 599 64.42 36.19 57.37
C ASP A 599 65.82 35.88 56.84
N PHE A 600 66.74 35.48 57.70
CA PHE A 600 68.08 35.01 57.33
C PHE A 600 68.03 33.79 56.39
N LEU A 601 67.21 32.79 56.70
CA LEU A 601 67.03 31.62 55.84
C LEU A 601 66.32 31.97 54.52
N ASN A 602 65.26 32.78 54.57
CA ASN A 602 64.54 33.24 53.39
C ASN A 602 65.46 34.04 52.44
N LYS A 603 66.36 34.87 52.98
CA LYS A 603 67.36 35.59 52.19
C LYS A 603 68.30 34.64 51.47
N HIS A 604 68.88 33.67 52.18
CA HIS A 604 69.79 32.71 51.55
C HIS A 604 69.11 31.81 50.51
N LEU A 605 67.84 31.46 50.75
CA LEU A 605 67.03 30.72 49.78
C LEU A 605 66.71 31.58 48.55
N SER A 606 66.34 32.86 48.75
CA SER A 606 66.06 33.80 47.66
C SER A 606 67.31 34.07 46.80
N GLU A 607 68.47 34.24 47.43
CA GLU A 607 69.76 34.36 46.73
C GLU A 607 70.06 33.13 45.87
N LEU A 608 69.83 31.92 46.41
CA LEU A 608 70.03 30.68 45.67
C LEU A 608 69.06 30.59 44.49
N ILE A 609 67.80 30.97 44.67
CA ILE A 609 66.80 31.03 43.59
C ILE A 609 67.25 32.02 42.51
N ASP A 610 67.71 33.21 42.88
CA ASP A 610 68.21 34.22 41.94
C ASP A 610 69.45 33.75 41.17
N GLU A 611 70.36 33.02 41.82
CA GLU A 611 71.52 32.39 41.18
C GLU A 611 71.09 31.34 40.15
N LEU A 612 70.14 30.48 40.51
CA LEU A 612 69.58 29.46 39.63
C LEU A 612 68.81 30.08 38.45
N LYS A 613 68.07 31.17 38.68
CA LYS A 613 67.36 31.94 37.67
C LYS A 613 68.32 32.57 36.66
N LYS A 614 69.42 33.18 37.13
CA LYS A 614 70.48 33.73 36.28
C LYS A 614 71.17 32.65 35.44
N ALA A 615 71.28 31.43 35.97
CA ALA A 615 71.83 30.28 35.27
C ALA A 615 70.83 29.59 34.32
N GLY A 616 69.55 30.00 34.32
CA GLY A 616 68.49 29.38 33.53
C GLY A 616 68.08 27.98 34.02
N LEU A 617 68.36 27.64 35.29
CA LEU A 617 68.16 26.30 35.86
C LEU A 617 67.06 26.24 36.94
N GLU A 618 66.37 27.36 37.20
CA GLU A 618 65.34 27.49 38.26
C GLU A 618 64.21 26.44 38.14
N GLU A 619 63.75 26.13 36.93
CA GLU A 619 62.65 25.18 36.73
C GLU A 619 63.08 23.71 36.90
N GLU A 620 64.34 23.38 36.62
CA GLU A 620 64.90 22.03 36.69
C GLU A 620 65.53 21.67 38.04
N THR A 621 65.59 22.62 38.97
CA THR A 621 66.31 22.46 40.25
C THR A 621 65.40 22.65 41.46
N LEU A 622 65.73 21.97 42.56
CA LEU A 622 65.08 22.14 43.85
C LEU A 622 66.09 22.77 44.83
N PRO A 623 65.97 24.07 45.15
CA PRO A 623 66.87 24.74 46.08
C PRO A 623 66.58 24.29 47.51
N MET A 624 67.60 23.82 48.21
CA MET A 624 67.51 23.44 49.62
C MET A 624 68.64 24.08 50.42
N LEU A 625 68.36 24.42 51.67
CA LEU A 625 69.36 24.84 52.63
C LEU A 625 69.71 23.67 53.53
N VAL A 626 71.01 23.47 53.78
CA VAL A 626 71.48 22.60 54.86
C VAL A 626 72.14 23.49 55.89
N LEU A 627 71.62 23.44 57.12
CA LEU A 627 72.18 24.13 58.27
C LEU A 627 73.40 23.35 58.78
N GLU A 628 74.54 24.02 58.86
CA GLU A 628 75.80 23.48 59.39
C GLU A 628 76.33 24.27 60.59
#